data_AF-A0A975J8S9-F1
#
_entry.id   AF-A0A975J8S9-F1
#
_cell.length_a   1.000
_cell.length_b   1.000
_cell.length_c   1.000
_cell.angle_alpha   90.00
_cell.angle_beta   90.00
_cell.angle_gamma   90.00
#
_symmetry.space_group_name_H-M   'P 1'
#
loop_
_entity.id
_entity.type
_entity.pdbx_description
1 polymer ?
#
loop_
_entity_poly.entity_id
_entity_poly.type
_entity_poly.pdbx_seq_one_letter_code
_entity_poly.pdbx_strand_id
1 'polypeptide(L)'
;MGNGRHRITKEGIVYTPSKTINYENLAKYSFIESTKTNNSLLEGPLHMEIKAYLKIPKSATRKQNQQMIEELIRPTKRPDVDNI
;
A
#
# COMPACT_ATOMS: atom_id res chain seq x y z
N MET A 1 -4.86 -0.84 -0.56
CA MET A 1 -5.66 -1.19 -1.76
C MET A 1 -4.68 -1.94 -2.63
N GLY A 2 -4.90 -3.25 -2.76
CA GLY A 2 -3.90 -4.12 -3.34
C GLY A 2 -3.59 -3.81 -4.80
N ASN A 3 -2.32 -3.92 -5.21
CA ASN A 3 -1.91 -3.81 -6.61
C ASN A 3 -2.73 -4.78 -7.47
N GLY A 4 -3.53 -4.22 -8.39
CA GLY A 4 -4.44 -4.98 -9.23
C GLY A 4 -3.66 -5.80 -10.26
N ARG A 5 -3.87 -7.13 -10.23
CA ARG A 5 -3.34 -8.09 -11.21
C ARG A 5 -3.55 -7.62 -12.65
N HIS A 6 -2.60 -7.94 -13.54
CA HIS A 6 -2.68 -7.74 -14.99
C HIS A 6 -4.06 -8.14 -15.52
N ARG A 7 -4.68 -7.26 -16.32
CA ARG A 7 -5.98 -7.53 -16.95
C ARG A 7 -5.79 -7.81 -18.42
N ILE A 8 -6.52 -8.79 -18.91
CA ILE A 8 -6.53 -9.22 -20.31
C ILE A 8 -7.82 -8.69 -20.94
N THR A 9 -7.74 -8.02 -22.08
CA THR A 9 -8.93 -7.68 -22.86
C THR A 9 -9.54 -8.94 -23.48
N LYS A 10 -10.80 -8.86 -23.96
CA LYS A 10 -11.42 -9.96 -24.71
C LYS A 10 -10.66 -10.33 -25.99
N GLU A 11 -9.78 -9.46 -26.45
CA GLU A 11 -8.93 -9.60 -27.63
C GLU A 11 -7.52 -10.15 -27.29
N GLY A 12 -7.27 -10.52 -26.03
CA GLY A 12 -6.00 -11.11 -25.59
C GLY A 12 -4.89 -10.09 -25.29
N ILE A 13 -5.17 -8.78 -25.34
CA ILE A 13 -4.18 -7.74 -25.04
C ILE A 13 -4.05 -7.61 -23.52
N VAL A 14 -2.83 -7.84 -23.02
CA VAL A 14 -2.48 -7.64 -21.62
C VAL A 14 -2.16 -6.17 -21.41
N TYR A 15 -2.91 -5.49 -20.55
CA TYR A 15 -2.62 -4.11 -20.16
C TYR A 15 -2.56 -3.96 -18.65
N THR A 16 -1.62 -3.15 -18.19
CA THR A 16 -1.55 -2.71 -16.80
C THR A 16 -2.52 -1.55 -16.64
N PRO A 17 -3.55 -1.66 -15.79
CA PRO A 17 -4.49 -0.56 -15.58
C PRO A 17 -3.74 0.70 -15.12
N SER A 18 -4.14 1.86 -15.61
CA SER A 18 -3.49 3.16 -15.31
C SER A 18 -3.37 3.44 -13.81
N LYS A 19 -4.26 2.85 -13.00
CA LYS A 19 -4.23 2.92 -11.53
C LYS A 19 -2.98 2.28 -10.91
N THR A 20 -2.48 1.19 -11.48
CA THR A 20 -1.27 0.49 -11.02
C THR A 20 -0.02 1.29 -11.38
N ILE A 21 0.03 1.84 -12.60
CA ILE A 21 1.13 2.71 -13.05
C ILE A 21 1.27 3.94 -12.13
N ASN A 22 0.15 4.54 -11.73
CA ASN A 22 0.18 5.70 -10.85
C ASN A 22 0.72 5.36 -9.44
N TYR A 23 0.47 4.15 -8.96
CA TYR A 23 0.98 3.69 -7.67
C TYR A 23 2.49 3.47 -7.69
N GLU A 24 3.02 2.80 -8.71
CA GLU A 24 4.47 2.58 -8.89
C GLU A 24 5.23 3.90 -9.07
N ASN A 25 4.66 4.83 -9.83
CA ASN A 25 5.22 6.17 -9.99
C ASN A 25 5.25 6.91 -8.65
N LEU A 26 4.17 6.84 -7.85
CA LEU A 26 4.13 7.46 -6.53
C LEU A 26 5.22 6.89 -5.61
N ALA A 27 5.39 5.58 -5.58
CA ALA A 27 6.47 4.95 -4.80
C ALA A 27 7.85 5.44 -5.24
N LYS A 28 8.10 5.54 -6.56
CA LYS A 28 9.35 6.07 -7.12
C LYS A 28 9.57 7.54 -6.75
N TYR A 29 8.54 8.37 -6.84
CA TYR A 29 8.63 9.78 -6.45
C TYR A 29 8.89 9.94 -4.95
N SER A 30 8.20 9.18 -4.10
CA SER A 30 8.44 9.19 -2.65
C SER A 30 9.86 8.75 -2.30
N PHE A 31 10.40 7.75 -3.01
CA PHE A 31 11.79 7.34 -2.84
C PHE A 31 12.75 8.47 -3.19
N ILE A 32 12.64 9.05 -4.40
CA ILE A 32 13.49 10.16 -4.85
C ILE A 32 13.39 11.37 -3.91
N GLU A 33 12.19 11.66 -3.40
CA GLU A 33 11.98 12.76 -2.45
C GLU A 33 12.68 12.49 -1.11
N SER A 34 12.63 11.26 -0.62
CA SER A 34 13.27 10.86 0.64
C SER A 34 14.79 10.78 0.53
N THR A 35 15.34 10.49 -0.65
CA THR A 35 16.78 10.28 -0.87
C THR A 35 17.50 11.48 -1.47
N LYS A 36 16.91 12.69 -1.42
CA LYS A 36 17.47 13.94 -1.99
C LYS A 36 18.96 14.21 -1.70
N THR A 37 19.55 13.54 -0.70
CA THR A 37 20.95 13.68 -0.29
C THR A 37 21.83 12.46 -0.62
N ASN A 38 21.27 11.27 -0.92
CA ASN A 38 22.05 10.07 -1.20
C ASN A 38 21.23 9.06 -2.03
N ASN A 39 21.38 9.09 -3.35
CA ASN A 39 20.62 8.27 -4.31
C ASN A 39 21.18 6.85 -4.50
N SER A 40 21.90 6.33 -3.51
CA SER A 40 22.50 5.00 -3.58
C SER A 40 21.42 3.93 -3.41
N LEU A 41 21.34 3.02 -4.38
CA LEU A 41 20.53 1.81 -4.25
C LEU A 41 21.16 0.92 -3.17
N LEU A 42 20.32 0.29 -2.36
CA LEU A 42 20.79 -0.66 -1.35
C LEU A 42 21.23 -1.95 -2.05
N GLU A 43 22.42 -2.43 -1.73
CA GLU A 43 22.97 -3.69 -2.23
C GLU A 43 22.98 -4.77 -1.15
N GLY A 44 22.83 -6.04 -1.56
CA GLY A 44 22.84 -7.20 -0.65
C GLY A 44 21.48 -7.56 -0.07
N PRO A 45 21.42 -8.53 0.88
CA PRO A 45 20.18 -8.95 1.52
C PRO A 45 19.56 -7.82 2.35
N LEU A 46 18.28 -7.55 2.12
CA LEU A 46 17.54 -6.50 2.82
C LEU A 46 16.53 -7.07 3.80
N HIS A 47 16.39 -6.41 4.94
CA HIS A 47 15.28 -6.59 5.86
C HIS A 47 14.33 -5.41 5.74
N MET A 48 13.02 -5.66 5.70
CA MET A 48 11.99 -4.64 5.59
C MET A 48 10.88 -4.88 6.61
N GLU A 49 10.48 -3.82 7.30
CA GLU A 49 9.27 -3.79 8.12
C GLU A 49 8.22 -2.91 7.44
N ILE A 50 7.03 -3.46 7.20
CA ILE A 50 5.91 -2.72 6.57
C ILE A 50 4.77 -2.58 7.57
N LYS A 51 4.39 -1.33 7.86
CA LYS A 51 3.25 -1.02 8.75
C LYS A 51 2.02 -0.64 7.93
N ALA A 52 0.97 -1.45 8.02
CA ALA A 52 -0.27 -1.24 7.29
C ALA A 52 -1.30 -0.45 8.11
N TYR A 53 -1.56 0.79 7.71
CA TYR A 53 -2.60 1.63 8.29
C TYR A 53 -3.91 1.46 7.50
N LEU A 54 -4.90 0.85 8.13
CA LEU A 54 -6.22 0.59 7.53
C LEU A 54 -7.24 1.64 7.98
N LYS A 55 -8.15 2.01 7.08
CA LYS A 55 -9.23 2.95 7.39
C LYS A 55 -10.20 2.36 8.41
N ILE A 56 -10.68 3.20 9.33
CA ILE A 56 -11.74 2.84 10.27
C ILE A 56 -13.01 2.46 9.48
N PRO A 57 -13.59 1.28 9.73
CA PRO A 57 -14.78 0.84 9.00
C PRO A 57 -15.98 1.73 9.35
N LYS A 58 -16.79 2.07 8.35
CA LYS A 58 -18.00 2.90 8.53
C LYS A 58 -19.04 2.27 9.47
N SER A 59 -19.02 0.95 9.61
CA SER A 59 -19.88 0.20 10.52
C SER A 59 -19.42 0.23 11.98
N ALA A 60 -18.26 0.83 12.30
CA ALA A 60 -17.81 0.98 13.68
C ALA A 60 -18.79 1.85 14.47
N THR A 61 -19.16 1.39 15.66
CA THR A 61 -19.95 2.21 16.59
C THR A 61 -19.14 3.44 17.03
N ARG A 62 -19.82 4.49 17.51
CA ARG A 62 -19.16 5.74 17.96
C ARG A 62 -18.06 5.48 19.01
N LYS A 63 -18.31 4.57 19.95
CA LYS A 63 -17.34 4.16 20.99
C LYS A 63 -16.13 3.46 20.37
N GLN A 64 -16.35 2.49 19.48
CA GLN A 64 -15.26 1.77 18.82
C GLN A 64 -14.44 2.69 17.91
N ASN A 65 -15.09 3.63 17.22
CA ASN A 65 -14.42 4.59 16.37
C ASN A 65 -13.43 5.45 17.17
N GLN A 66 -13.87 6.00 18.30
CA GLN A 66 -13.00 6.74 19.21
C GLN A 66 -11.82 5.88 19.70
N GLN A 67 -12.07 4.63 20.09
CA GLN A 67 -11.01 3.71 20.52
C GLN A 67 -10.04 3.33 19.39
N MET A 68 -10.48 3.30 18.13
CA MET A 68 -9.62 3.07 16.97
C MET A 68 -8.78 4.32 16.63
N ILE A 69 -9.31 5.52 16.82
CA ILE A 69 -8.58 6.79 16.69
C ILE A 69 -7.53 6.91 17.79
N GLU A 70 -7.89 6.57 19.02
CA GLU A 70 -7.00 6.53 20.20
C GLU A 70 -6.06 5.33 20.19
N GLU A 71 -6.02 4.57 19.09
CA GLU A 71 -5.09 3.46 18.90
C GLU A 71 -5.25 2.27 19.86
N LEU A 72 -6.32 2.26 20.68
CA LEU A 72 -6.65 1.19 21.63
C LEU A 72 -7.16 -0.06 20.92
N ILE A 73 -7.84 0.10 19.78
CA ILE A 73 -8.30 -1.01 18.93
C ILE A 73 -7.53 -0.99 17.62
N ARG A 74 -6.72 -2.04 17.38
CA ARG A 74 -5.97 -2.22 16.14
C ARG A 74 -6.78 -2.98 15.09
N PRO A 75 -6.51 -2.78 13.79
CA PRO A 75 -7.13 -3.57 12.73
C PRO A 75 -6.81 -5.06 12.90
N THR A 76 -7.84 -5.88 13.02
CA THR A 76 -7.71 -7.34 13.14
C THR A 76 -7.79 -8.04 11.78
N LYS A 77 -8.31 -7.36 10.76
CA LYS A 77 -8.34 -7.88 9.40
C LYS A 77 -6.91 -7.93 8.88
N ARG A 78 -6.42 -9.14 8.59
CA ARG A 78 -5.13 -9.34 7.94
C ARG A 78 -5.11 -8.52 6.64
N PRO A 79 -4.17 -7.58 6.49
CA PRO A 79 -4.02 -6.89 5.22
C PRO A 79 -3.54 -7.89 4.18
N ASP A 80 -3.92 -7.70 2.92
CA ASP A 80 -3.51 -8.58 1.83
C ASP A 80 -2.00 -8.38 1.59
N VAL A 81 -1.17 -9.11 2.34
CA VAL A 81 0.31 -8.94 2.37
C VAL A 81 0.91 -9.06 0.97
N ASP A 82 0.37 -9.97 0.15
CA ASP A 82 0.80 -10.18 -1.23
C ASP A 82 0.50 -8.98 -2.15
N ASN A 83 -0.36 -8.06 -1.71
CA ASN A 83 -0.74 -6.87 -2.48
C ASN A 83 -0.39 -5.55 -1.78
N ILE A 84 0.39 -5.55 -0.69
CA ILE A 84 0.91 -4.31 -0.08
C ILE A 84 2.06 -3.78 -0.92
#